data_AF-A0A1W4XQJ7-F1
#
_entry.id   AF-A0A1W4XQJ7-F1
#
_cell.length_a   1.000
_cell.length_b   1.000
_cell.length_c   1.000
_cell.angle_alpha   90.00
_cell.angle_beta   90.00
_cell.angle_gamma   90.00
#
_symmetry.space_group_name_H-M   'P 1'
#
loop_
_entity.id
_entity.type
_entity.pdbx_description
1 polymer ?
#
loop_
_entity_poly.entity_id
_entity_poly.type
_entity_poly.pdbx_seq_one_letter_code
_entity_poly.pdbx_strand_id
1 'polypeptide(L)'
;MSWDEAIEKWSELTGAKEGFYISHQIRNSKHTAILAVAIDTGVKKKSESKKDQMYYVYRPNTGLQFRQESLAELEKKYKKVQSDEAQEAWTQQHEASVSTCSHAYWQGNCRNMSVGHDCEVGLRRRTYNVVSGSVLSVWSRVESVLANKCGTHNNKMQVIRLKTEDGFKIVGTMIPKNCVESLIEALSSDAEKVEEKTF
;
A
#
# COMPACT_ATOMS: atom_id res chain seq x y z
N MET A 1 7.08 3.94 3.04
CA MET A 1 8.36 4.21 3.69
C MET A 1 8.89 5.49 3.08
N SER A 2 8.90 6.57 3.86
CA SER A 2 9.38 7.87 3.39
C SER A 2 10.87 7.81 3.04
N TRP A 3 11.36 8.85 2.36
CA TRP A 3 12.79 8.95 2.08
C TRP A 3 13.60 9.06 3.39
N ASP A 4 13.12 9.83 4.36
CA ASP A 4 13.80 10.04 5.64
C ASP A 4 13.95 8.73 6.42
N GLU A 5 12.87 7.92 6.51
CA GLU A 5 12.91 6.57 7.08
C GLU A 5 13.92 5.67 6.35
N ALA A 6 14.06 5.83 5.03
CA ALA A 6 14.99 5.04 4.22
C ALA A 6 16.43 5.44 4.41
N ILE A 7 16.70 6.73 4.58
CA ILE A 7 18.03 7.25 4.91
C ILE A 7 18.45 6.87 6.32
N GLU A 8 17.54 6.95 7.29
CA GLU A 8 17.81 6.52 8.66
C GLU A 8 18.20 5.04 8.68
N LYS A 9 17.40 4.18 8.05
CA LYS A 9 17.76 2.76 7.88
C LYS A 9 19.06 2.55 7.13
N TRP A 10 19.31 3.34 6.08
CA TRP A 10 20.55 3.25 5.30
C TRP A 10 21.78 3.60 6.13
N SER A 11 21.67 4.56 7.06
CA SER A 11 22.76 4.98 7.94
C SER A 11 23.20 3.90 8.94
N GLU A 12 22.31 2.95 9.25
CA GLU A 12 22.59 1.79 10.11
C GLU A 12 23.31 0.66 9.35
N LEU A 13 23.36 0.71 8.01
CA LEU A 13 23.94 -0.35 7.18
C LEU A 13 25.45 -0.28 7.16
N THR A 14 26.11 -1.43 7.28
CA THR A 14 27.59 -1.52 7.34
C THR A 14 28.17 -2.43 6.25
N GLY A 15 27.32 -3.18 5.55
CA GLY A 15 27.69 -4.11 4.51
C GLY A 15 28.00 -3.41 3.18
N ALA A 16 29.13 -3.78 2.57
CA ALA A 16 29.59 -3.19 1.30
C ALA A 16 28.59 -3.35 0.13
N LYS A 17 27.72 -4.35 0.21
CA LYS A 17 26.68 -4.68 -0.77
C LYS A 17 25.28 -4.25 -0.34
N GLU A 18 25.14 -3.61 0.80
CA GLU A 18 23.90 -2.98 1.24
C GLU A 18 23.77 -1.59 0.62
N GLY A 19 22.55 -1.08 0.51
CA GLY A 19 22.30 0.29 0.05
C GLY A 19 21.17 0.41 -0.97
N PHE A 20 21.15 1.56 -1.66
CA PHE A 20 20.13 1.86 -2.64
C PHE A 20 20.43 1.24 -4.01
N TYR A 21 19.37 0.77 -4.65
CA TYR A 21 19.40 0.10 -5.94
C TYR A 21 18.30 0.65 -6.84
N ILE A 22 18.64 0.88 -8.10
CA ILE A 22 17.74 1.35 -9.15
C ILE A 22 17.59 0.26 -10.22
N SER A 23 16.36 0.02 -10.69
CA SER A 23 16.11 -1.01 -11.71
C SER A 23 16.77 -0.66 -13.04
N HIS A 24 17.34 -1.68 -13.69
CA HIS A 24 17.80 -1.56 -15.08
C HIS A 24 16.64 -1.37 -16.05
N GLN A 25 15.49 -1.99 -15.75
CA GLN A 25 14.28 -1.81 -16.54
C GLN A 25 13.67 -0.44 -16.24
N ILE A 26 13.53 0.36 -17.29
CA ILE A 26 12.74 1.58 -17.30
C ILE A 26 11.31 1.18 -17.66
N ARG A 27 10.34 1.57 -16.83
CA ARG A 27 8.92 1.35 -17.11
C ARG A 27 8.20 2.68 -17.03
N ASN A 28 7.51 3.05 -18.10
CA ASN A 28 6.83 4.35 -18.22
C ASN A 28 7.76 5.54 -17.92
N SER A 29 8.98 5.52 -18.49
CA SER A 29 10.04 6.51 -18.27
C SER A 29 10.49 6.68 -16.81
N LYS A 30 10.18 5.71 -15.94
CA LYS A 30 10.52 5.74 -14.51
C LYS A 30 11.36 4.53 -14.12
N HIS A 31 12.20 4.75 -13.13
CA HIS A 31 13.04 3.74 -12.50
C HIS A 31 12.41 3.28 -11.18
N THR A 32 12.56 1.99 -10.85
CA THR A 32 12.20 1.47 -9.52
C THR A 32 13.38 1.64 -8.58
N ALA A 33 13.18 2.37 -7.49
CA ALA A 33 14.14 2.46 -6.40
C ALA A 33 13.80 1.44 -5.30
N ILE A 34 14.82 0.75 -4.79
CA ILE A 34 14.71 -0.18 -3.65
C ILE A 34 15.93 0.00 -2.72
N LEU A 35 15.75 -0.34 -1.45
CA LEU A 35 16.82 -0.38 -0.46
C LEU A 35 17.04 -1.83 -0.06
N ALA A 36 18.26 -2.33 -0.25
CA ALA A 36 18.62 -3.70 0.07
C ALA A 36 19.44 -3.73 1.37
N VAL A 37 18.99 -4.56 2.30
CA VAL A 37 19.61 -4.77 3.62
C VAL A 37 19.99 -6.24 3.73
N ALA A 38 21.25 -6.53 4.02
CA ALA A 38 21.76 -7.88 4.14
C ALA A 38 21.13 -8.58 5.35
N ILE A 39 20.85 -9.87 5.20
CA ILE A 39 20.39 -10.69 6.31
C ILE A 39 21.63 -11.25 6.99
N ASP A 40 21.87 -10.86 8.24
CA ASP A 40 22.92 -11.50 9.03
C ASP A 40 22.46 -12.90 9.42
N THR A 41 22.88 -13.90 8.65
CA THR A 41 22.57 -15.31 8.92
C THR A 41 23.41 -15.88 10.07
N GLY A 42 24.30 -15.09 10.69
CA GLY A 42 25.17 -15.53 11.79
C GLY A 42 26.23 -16.56 11.37
N VAL A 43 26.23 -17.00 10.10
CA VAL A 43 27.14 -18.00 9.56
C VAL A 43 28.09 -17.32 8.58
N LYS A 44 29.11 -16.63 9.09
CA LYS A 44 30.19 -16.07 8.27
C LYS A 44 31.07 -17.21 7.70
N LYS A 45 30.59 -17.89 6.66
CA LYS A 45 31.44 -18.79 5.86
C LYS A 45 32.29 -17.95 4.90
N LYS A 46 33.60 -18.21 4.92
CA LYS A 46 34.66 -17.53 4.13
C LYS A 46 34.46 -17.53 2.59
N SER A 47 33.42 -18.19 2.07
CA SER A 47 33.09 -18.23 0.65
C SER A 47 31.58 -18.42 0.44
N GLU A 48 30.75 -17.49 0.91
CA GLU A 48 29.35 -17.46 0.45
C GLU A 48 29.31 -17.06 -1.02
N SER A 49 28.68 -17.90 -1.84
CA SER A 49 28.43 -17.54 -3.24
C SER A 49 27.38 -16.44 -3.28
N LYS A 50 27.38 -15.57 -4.31
CA LYS A 50 26.38 -14.48 -4.45
C LYS A 50 24.92 -14.96 -4.44
N LYS A 51 24.69 -16.26 -4.60
CA LYS A 51 23.36 -16.88 -4.54
C LYS A 51 22.92 -17.22 -3.12
N ASP A 52 23.86 -17.37 -2.19
CA ASP A 52 23.58 -17.72 -0.79
C ASP A 52 23.39 -16.46 0.07
N GLN A 53 23.86 -15.30 -0.40
CA GLN A 53 23.67 -14.02 0.27
C GLN A 53 22.26 -13.48 0.03
N MET A 54 21.44 -13.52 1.06
CA MET A 54 20.05 -13.06 1.05
C MET A 54 19.93 -11.64 1.59
N TYR A 55 19.02 -10.86 1.00
CA TYR A 55 18.75 -9.48 1.36
C TYR A 55 17.25 -9.26 1.57
N TYR A 56 16.93 -8.46 2.59
CA TYR A 56 15.64 -7.81 2.73
C TYR A 56 15.55 -6.63 1.76
N VAL A 57 14.43 -6.54 1.06
CA VAL A 57 14.18 -5.46 0.10
C VAL A 57 13.11 -4.53 0.67
N TYR A 58 13.45 -3.26 0.81
CA TYR A 58 12.50 -2.22 1.17
C TYR A 58 12.09 -1.46 -0.09
N ARG A 59 10.78 -1.24 -0.23
CA ARG A 59 10.19 -0.45 -1.30
C ARG A 59 9.52 0.80 -0.75
N PRO A 60 9.48 1.90 -1.51
CA PRO A 60 8.82 3.13 -1.07
C PRO A 60 7.33 2.91 -0.77
N ASN A 61 6.62 2.10 -1.58
CA ASN A 61 5.17 1.94 -1.47
C ASN A 61 4.70 1.01 -0.34
N THR A 62 5.36 -0.14 -0.14
CA THR A 62 4.93 -1.16 0.84
C THR A 62 5.87 -1.31 2.03
N GLY A 63 7.02 -0.64 2.03
CA GLY A 63 8.08 -0.88 3.02
C GLY A 63 8.74 -2.24 2.80
N LEU A 64 8.93 -3.00 3.88
CA LEU A 64 9.63 -4.28 3.85
C LEU A 64 8.89 -5.32 2.99
N GLN A 65 9.58 -5.83 1.97
CA GLN A 65 9.14 -6.98 1.20
C GLN A 65 9.50 -8.25 1.97
N PHE A 66 8.48 -9.02 2.39
CA PHE A 66 8.68 -10.30 3.09
C PHE A 66 9.49 -11.31 2.27
N ARG A 67 9.36 -11.26 0.94
CA ARG A 67 10.17 -12.09 0.04
C ARG A 67 11.59 -11.56 -0.01
N GLN A 68 12.50 -12.37 0.49
CA GLN A 68 13.94 -12.17 0.40
C GLN A 68 14.41 -12.36 -1.05
N GLU A 69 15.39 -11.57 -1.48
CA GLU A 69 16.03 -11.72 -2.78
C GLU A 69 17.54 -11.98 -2.58
N SER A 70 18.10 -12.85 -3.44
CA SER A 70 19.54 -13.11 -3.42
C SER A 70 20.31 -11.96 -4.08
N LEU A 71 21.57 -11.76 -3.68
CA LEU A 71 22.42 -10.73 -4.30
C LEU A 71 22.53 -10.91 -5.82
N ALA A 72 22.60 -12.15 -6.30
CA ALA A 72 22.66 -12.45 -7.74
C ALA A 72 21.40 -11.98 -8.51
N GLU A 73 20.21 -12.09 -7.91
CA GLU A 73 18.97 -11.59 -8.51
C GLU A 73 18.87 -10.07 -8.43
N LEU A 74 19.34 -9.48 -7.33
CA LEU A 74 19.40 -8.04 -7.15
C LEU A 74 20.33 -7.40 -8.19
N GLU A 75 21.57 -7.87 -8.31
CA GLU A 75 22.55 -7.37 -9.30
C GLU A 75 22.10 -7.62 -10.75
N LYS A 76 21.21 -8.59 -11.00
CA LYS A 76 20.65 -8.83 -12.34
C LYS A 76 19.54 -7.84 -12.71
N LYS A 77 18.70 -7.46 -11.74
CA LYS A 77 17.52 -6.62 -11.96
C LYS A 77 17.80 -5.14 -11.70
N TYR A 78 18.76 -4.84 -10.83
CA TYR A 78 19.02 -3.51 -10.32
C TYR A 78 20.53 -3.21 -10.29
N LYS A 79 20.84 -1.93 -10.46
CA LYS A 79 22.16 -1.34 -10.28
C LYS A 79 22.24 -0.68 -8.91
N LYS A 80 23.30 -0.93 -8.15
CA LYS A 80 23.59 -0.17 -6.93
C LYS A 80 23.92 1.28 -7.29
N VAL A 81 23.31 2.23 -6.61
CA VAL A 81 23.48 3.67 -6.84
C VAL A 81 23.74 4.39 -5.51
N GLN A 82 24.18 5.64 -5.59
CA GLN A 82 24.27 6.52 -4.43
C GLN A 82 22.88 6.98 -3.97
N SER A 83 22.79 7.45 -2.73
CA SER A 83 21.55 7.99 -2.14
C SER A 83 20.90 9.06 -3.03
N ASP A 84 21.71 9.95 -3.59
CA ASP A 84 21.23 11.15 -4.30
C ASP A 84 20.49 10.77 -5.59
N GLU A 85 20.99 9.77 -6.33
CA GLU A 85 20.33 9.23 -7.52
C GLU A 85 19.04 8.47 -7.18
N ALA A 86 19.00 7.82 -6.01
CA ALA A 86 17.84 7.05 -5.57
C ALA A 86 16.72 7.93 -5.01
N GLN A 87 17.05 9.10 -4.47
CA GLN A 87 16.11 9.99 -3.77
C GLN A 87 14.95 10.40 -4.67
N GLU A 88 15.23 10.85 -5.89
CA GLU A 88 14.20 11.34 -6.81
C GLU A 88 13.22 10.21 -7.18
N ALA A 89 13.75 9.06 -7.60
CA ALA A 89 12.94 7.89 -7.96
C ALA A 89 12.15 7.34 -6.76
N TRP A 90 12.76 7.33 -5.56
CA TRP A 90 12.11 6.88 -4.34
C TRP A 90 10.96 7.80 -3.94
N THR A 91 11.21 9.11 -3.91
CA THR A 91 10.22 10.12 -3.50
C THR A 91 9.05 10.15 -4.47
N GLN A 92 9.32 10.15 -5.78
CA GLN A 92 8.28 10.10 -6.81
C GLN A 92 7.41 8.84 -6.68
N GLN A 93 8.02 7.68 -6.45
CA GLN A 93 7.27 6.44 -6.25
C GLN A 93 6.48 6.44 -4.94
N HIS A 94 7.05 7.02 -3.87
CA HIS A 94 6.40 7.15 -2.56
C HIS A 94 5.17 8.05 -2.63
N GLU A 95 5.28 9.22 -3.25
CA GLU A 95 4.18 10.17 -3.44
C GLU A 95 3.09 9.59 -4.33
N ALA A 96 3.45 9.00 -5.47
CA ALA A 96 2.48 8.39 -6.38
C ALA A 96 1.73 7.23 -5.73
N SER A 97 2.39 6.46 -4.86
CA SER A 97 1.76 5.32 -4.17
C SER A 97 0.64 5.69 -3.20
N VAL A 98 0.39 6.98 -2.94
CA VAL A 98 -0.77 7.45 -2.16
C VAL A 98 -2.09 7.16 -2.86
N SER A 99 -2.16 7.45 -4.15
CA SER A 99 -3.39 7.48 -4.93
C SER A 99 -3.31 6.65 -6.21
N THR A 100 -2.10 6.37 -6.70
CA THR A 100 -1.86 5.69 -7.97
C THR A 100 -1.42 4.26 -7.73
N CYS A 101 -2.21 3.31 -8.20
CA CYS A 101 -1.88 1.89 -8.10
C CYS A 101 -0.59 1.56 -8.88
N SER A 102 0.09 0.48 -8.51
CA SER A 102 1.34 0.08 -9.19
C SER A 102 1.13 -0.19 -10.68
N HIS A 103 -0.06 -0.65 -11.09
CA HIS A 103 -0.38 -0.86 -12.51
C HIS A 103 -0.37 0.46 -13.28
N ALA A 104 -1.12 1.46 -12.82
CA ALA A 104 -1.16 2.77 -13.47
C ALA A 104 0.20 3.47 -13.41
N TYR A 105 0.94 3.33 -12.31
CA TYR A 105 2.26 3.92 -12.19
C TYR A 105 3.25 3.37 -13.23
N TRP A 106 3.29 2.03 -13.41
CA TRP A 106 4.26 1.37 -14.29
C TRP A 106 3.81 1.19 -15.74
N GLN A 107 2.50 1.07 -16.00
CA GLN A 107 1.93 0.80 -17.32
C GLN A 107 1.16 2.00 -17.89
N GLY A 108 1.00 3.08 -17.11
CA GLY A 108 0.19 4.25 -17.50
C GLY A 108 -1.31 4.03 -17.42
N ASN A 109 -1.77 2.77 -17.39
CA ASN A 109 -3.17 2.41 -17.26
C ASN A 109 -3.35 1.22 -16.31
N CYS A 110 -4.48 1.19 -15.61
CA CYS A 110 -4.89 0.05 -14.80
C CYS A 110 -6.20 -0.50 -15.32
N ARG A 111 -6.20 -1.78 -15.72
CA ARG A 111 -7.41 -2.46 -16.23
C ARG A 111 -8.59 -2.36 -15.27
N ASN A 112 -8.36 -2.46 -13.96
CA ASN A 112 -9.44 -2.32 -12.98
C ASN A 112 -10.03 -0.90 -13.04
N MET A 113 -9.19 0.14 -13.01
CA MET A 113 -9.66 1.52 -13.08
C MET A 113 -10.31 1.84 -14.44
N SER A 114 -9.82 1.27 -15.54
CA SER A 114 -10.46 1.41 -16.86
C SER A 114 -11.86 0.82 -16.92
N VAL A 115 -12.12 -0.22 -16.13
CA VAL A 115 -13.44 -0.88 -16.02
C VAL A 115 -14.31 -0.20 -14.94
N GLY A 116 -13.82 0.85 -14.30
CA GLY A 116 -14.53 1.58 -13.22
C GLY A 116 -14.41 0.90 -11.84
N HIS A 117 -13.47 -0.02 -11.67
CA HIS A 117 -13.16 -0.64 -10.38
C HIS A 117 -11.92 -0.01 -9.74
N ASP A 118 -11.95 0.16 -8.43
CA ASP A 118 -10.78 0.61 -7.68
C ASP A 118 -9.65 -0.42 -7.71
N CYS A 119 -8.41 0.07 -7.80
CA CYS A 119 -7.22 -0.77 -7.71
C CYS A 119 -6.38 -0.36 -6.49
N GLU A 120 -6.35 -1.21 -5.48
CA GLU A 120 -5.58 -0.97 -4.25
C GLU A 120 -4.19 -1.63 -4.28
N VAL A 121 -3.81 -2.18 -5.43
CA VAL A 121 -2.53 -2.88 -5.60
C VAL A 121 -1.39 -1.87 -5.56
N GLY A 122 -0.52 -2.02 -4.57
CA GLY A 122 0.68 -1.20 -4.40
C GLY A 122 0.42 0.20 -3.84
N LEU A 123 -0.79 0.50 -3.35
CA LEU A 123 -1.08 1.73 -2.62
C LEU A 123 -0.55 1.66 -1.18
N ARG A 124 0.01 2.76 -0.69
CA ARG A 124 0.44 2.90 0.71
C ARG A 124 -0.72 3.27 1.64
N ARG A 125 -1.76 3.93 1.10
CA ARG A 125 -2.97 4.30 1.83
C ARG A 125 -4.12 3.41 1.36
N ARG A 126 -4.80 2.78 2.32
CA ARG A 126 -6.07 2.11 2.08
C ARG A 126 -7.18 2.94 2.71
N THR A 127 -8.25 3.13 1.96
CA THR A 127 -9.43 3.87 2.43
C THR A 127 -10.52 2.86 2.73
N TYR A 128 -10.88 2.76 4.00
CA TYR A 128 -12.01 1.96 4.46
C TYR A 128 -13.19 2.89 4.73
N ASN A 129 -14.36 2.58 4.16
CA ASN A 129 -15.60 3.28 4.50
C ASN A 129 -16.31 2.49 5.59
N VAL A 130 -16.68 3.17 6.67
CA VAL A 130 -17.17 2.53 7.88
C VAL A 130 -18.40 3.25 8.36
N VAL A 131 -19.50 2.52 8.45
CA VAL A 131 -20.73 3.03 9.06
C VAL A 131 -20.66 2.70 10.54
N SER A 132 -20.69 3.72 11.38
CA SER A 132 -20.59 3.61 12.84
C SER A 132 -21.70 4.40 13.53
N GLY A 133 -21.91 4.13 14.83
CA GLY A 133 -23.01 4.72 15.60
C GLY A 133 -24.18 3.75 15.80
N SER A 134 -25.42 4.26 15.78
CA SER A 134 -26.63 3.43 15.90
C SER A 134 -26.96 2.72 14.58
N VAL A 135 -26.09 1.80 14.14
CA VAL A 135 -26.25 1.10 12.86
C VAL A 135 -27.48 0.18 12.86
N LEU A 136 -27.94 -0.28 14.04
CA LEU A 136 -29.10 -1.16 14.17
C LEU A 136 -30.40 -0.51 13.69
N SER A 137 -30.59 0.80 13.91
CA SER A 137 -31.82 1.50 13.51
C SER A 137 -31.93 1.68 11.99
N VAL A 138 -30.81 1.63 11.27
CA VAL A 138 -30.75 1.78 9.80
C VAL A 138 -30.32 0.47 9.11
N TRP A 139 -30.26 -0.63 9.85
CA TRP A 139 -29.69 -1.90 9.41
C TRP A 139 -30.35 -2.46 8.16
N SER A 140 -31.69 -2.46 8.13
CA SER A 140 -32.48 -2.96 7.00
C SER A 140 -32.20 -2.19 5.70
N ARG A 141 -31.95 -0.88 5.79
CA ARG A 141 -31.63 -0.03 4.64
C ARG A 141 -30.21 -0.29 4.15
N VAL A 142 -29.25 -0.39 5.06
CA VAL A 142 -27.85 -0.74 4.75
C VAL A 142 -27.80 -2.08 4.02
N GLU A 143 -28.51 -3.09 4.55
CA GLU A 143 -28.63 -4.40 3.93
C GLU A 143 -29.27 -4.34 2.54
N SER A 144 -30.37 -3.59 2.39
CA SER A 144 -31.04 -3.41 1.09
C SER A 144 -30.13 -2.78 0.04
N VAL A 145 -29.34 -1.75 0.40
CA VAL A 145 -28.40 -1.10 -0.53
C VAL A 145 -27.27 -2.06 -0.92
N LEU A 146 -26.74 -2.80 0.05
CA LEU A 146 -25.69 -3.80 -0.19
C LEU A 146 -26.19 -4.94 -1.08
N ALA A 147 -27.38 -5.48 -0.81
CA ALA A 147 -27.98 -6.55 -1.59
C ALA A 147 -28.17 -6.15 -3.07
N ASN A 148 -28.58 -4.90 -3.32
CA ASN A 148 -28.83 -4.39 -4.67
C ASN A 148 -27.56 -4.10 -5.49
N LYS A 149 -26.44 -3.76 -4.84
CA LYS A 149 -25.22 -3.25 -5.52
C LYS A 149 -24.01 -4.18 -5.44
N CYS A 150 -23.92 -5.08 -4.46
CA CYS A 150 -22.76 -5.95 -4.27
C CYS A 150 -22.92 -7.37 -4.84
N GLY A 151 -24.12 -7.79 -5.20
CA GLY A 151 -24.38 -9.16 -5.65
C GLY A 151 -24.07 -10.22 -4.58
N THR A 152 -24.61 -11.42 -4.75
CA THR A 152 -24.62 -12.51 -3.75
C THR A 152 -23.23 -12.93 -3.25
N HIS A 153 -22.15 -12.56 -3.94
CA HIS A 153 -20.77 -12.99 -3.62
C HIS A 153 -19.98 -12.04 -2.69
N ASN A 154 -20.46 -10.81 -2.43
CA ASN A 154 -19.76 -9.83 -1.57
C ASN A 154 -20.62 -9.23 -0.44
N ASN A 155 -21.81 -9.80 -0.17
CA ASN A 155 -22.78 -9.29 0.80
C ASN A 155 -22.47 -9.62 2.27
N LYS A 156 -21.28 -10.14 2.61
CA LYS A 156 -20.93 -10.38 4.01
C LYS A 156 -20.55 -9.07 4.66
N MET A 157 -21.50 -8.43 5.34
CA MET A 157 -21.23 -7.32 6.24
C MET A 157 -20.22 -7.75 7.30
N GLN A 158 -19.07 -7.09 7.31
CA GLN A 158 -18.01 -7.32 8.27
C GLN A 158 -18.03 -6.21 9.31
N VAL A 159 -18.18 -6.59 10.57
CA VAL A 159 -18.01 -5.68 11.70
C VAL A 159 -16.51 -5.52 11.94
N ILE A 160 -16.05 -4.28 11.92
CA ILE A 160 -14.67 -3.92 12.19
C ILE A 160 -14.58 -3.06 13.45
N ARG A 161 -13.49 -3.25 14.18
CA ARG A 161 -13.11 -2.41 15.31
C ARG A 161 -11.80 -1.71 14.94
N LEU A 162 -11.86 -0.40 14.84
CA LEU A 162 -10.73 0.46 14.51
C LEU A 162 -10.31 1.23 15.77
N LYS A 163 -9.01 1.45 15.90
CA LYS A 163 -8.43 2.36 16.89
C LYS A 163 -7.59 3.37 16.12
N THR A 164 -7.91 4.66 16.23
CA THR A 164 -7.10 5.72 15.63
C THR A 164 -5.83 5.96 16.46
N GLU A 165 -4.86 6.67 15.88
CA GLU A 165 -3.64 7.08 16.59
C GLU A 165 -3.96 7.97 17.79
N ASP A 166 -4.99 8.82 17.67
CA ASP A 166 -5.53 9.66 18.76
C ASP A 166 -6.28 8.86 19.84
N GLY A 167 -6.34 7.53 19.71
CA GLY A 167 -6.94 6.64 20.69
C GLY A 167 -8.46 6.47 20.57
N PHE A 168 -9.11 7.08 19.56
CA PHE A 168 -10.54 6.89 19.33
C PHE A 168 -10.81 5.46 18.88
N LYS A 169 -11.75 4.81 19.56
CA LYS A 169 -12.19 3.46 19.23
C LYS A 169 -13.51 3.57 18.48
N ILE A 170 -13.51 3.11 17.23
CA ILE A 170 -14.69 3.09 16.37
C ILE A 170 -15.07 1.64 16.13
N VAL A 171 -16.32 1.30 16.39
CA VAL A 171 -16.91 0.01 16.00
C VAL A 171 -17.96 0.30 14.95
N GLY A 172 -17.88 -0.40 13.82
CA GLY A 172 -18.79 -0.17 12.71
C GLY A 172 -18.72 -1.28 11.66
N THR A 173 -19.54 -1.13 10.63
CA THR A 173 -19.61 -2.07 9.51
C THR A 173 -18.84 -1.53 8.33
N MET A 174 -17.98 -2.36 7.74
CA MET A 174 -17.24 -2.00 6.53
C MET A 174 -18.20 -1.96 5.34
N ILE A 175 -18.20 -0.84 4.61
CA ILE A 175 -19.01 -0.63 3.41
C ILE A 175 -18.11 -0.61 2.17
N PRO A 176 -18.39 -1.47 1.17
CA PRO A 176 -17.75 -1.40 -0.13
C PRO A 176 -17.94 -0.03 -0.79
N LYS A 177 -16.90 0.50 -1.44
CA LYS A 177 -16.88 1.85 -2.05
C LYS A 177 -18.03 2.07 -3.04
N ASN A 178 -18.37 1.07 -3.85
CA ASN A 178 -19.48 1.10 -4.82
C ASN A 178 -20.86 1.33 -4.18
N CYS A 179 -20.99 1.07 -2.87
CA CYS A 179 -22.25 1.23 -2.13
C CYS A 179 -22.28 2.51 -1.30
N VAL A 180 -21.16 3.24 -1.18
CA VAL A 180 -21.06 4.41 -0.28
C VAL A 180 -22.00 5.53 -0.71
N GLU A 181 -21.98 5.93 -1.97
CA GLU A 181 -22.83 7.03 -2.47
C GLU A 181 -24.32 6.70 -2.29
N SER A 182 -24.75 5.52 -2.75
CA SER A 182 -26.13 5.08 -2.59
C SER A 182 -26.55 4.93 -1.12
N LEU A 183 -25.61 4.60 -0.23
CA LEU A 183 -25.89 4.53 1.19
C LEU A 183 -26.01 5.93 1.81
N ILE A 184 -25.16 6.88 1.41
CA ILE A 184 -25.27 8.28 1.84
C ILE A 184 -26.63 8.84 1.41
N GLU A 185 -27.05 8.62 0.17
CA GLU A 185 -28.37 9.03 -0.33
C GLU A 185 -29.52 8.43 0.50
N ALA A 186 -29.49 7.11 0.73
CA ALA A 186 -30.54 6.39 1.47
C ALA A 186 -30.60 6.72 2.97
N LEU A 187 -29.49 7.19 3.56
CA LEU A 187 -29.46 7.63 4.95
C LEU A 187 -29.78 9.12 5.09
N SER A 188 -29.43 9.93 4.08
CA SER A 188 -29.70 11.37 4.08
C SER A 188 -31.18 11.70 3.91
N SER A 189 -31.96 10.82 3.26
CA SER A 189 -33.41 11.00 3.10
C SER A 189 -34.17 11.11 4.42
N ASP A 190 -33.65 10.50 5.49
CA ASP A 190 -34.29 10.45 6.81
C ASP A 190 -33.53 11.29 7.86
N ALA A 191 -32.45 11.96 7.45
CA ALA A 191 -31.63 12.74 8.36
C ALA A 191 -32.22 14.14 8.53
N GLU A 192 -32.52 14.53 9.77
CA GLU A 192 -32.87 15.91 10.11
C GLU A 192 -31.69 16.88 9.88
N LYS A 193 -30.46 16.37 9.93
CA LYS A 193 -29.23 17.14 9.70
C LYS A 193 -28.14 16.25 9.10
N VAL A 194 -27.54 16.73 8.02
CA VAL A 194 -26.35 16.12 7.40
C VAL A 194 -25.19 17.12 7.56
N GLU A 195 -24.11 16.68 8.19
CA GLU A 195 -22.88 17.45 8.32
C GLU A 195 -21.71 16.65 7.72
N GLU A 196 -20.97 17.27 6.81
CA GLU A 196 -19.70 16.73 6.34
C GLU A 196 -18.58 17.34 7.19
N LYS A 197 -17.80 16.49 7.87
CA LYS A 197 -16.64 16.90 8.64
C LYS A 197 -15.40 16.21 8.08
N THR A 198 -14.46 17.02 7.62
CA THR A 198 -13.12 16.57 7.28
C THR A 198 -12.27 16.67 8.54
N PHE A 199 -11.84 15.51 9.06
CA PHE A 199 -10.93 15.40 10.19
C PHE A 199 -9.49 15.30 9.69
#